data_AF-A0A2V5S556-F1
#
_entry.id   AF-A0A2V5S556-F1
#
_cell.length_a   1.000
_cell.length_b   1.000
_cell.length_c   1.000
_cell.angle_alpha   90.00
_cell.angle_beta   90.00
_cell.angle_gamma   90.00
#
_symmetry.space_group_name_H-M   'P 1'
#
loop_
_entity.id
_entity.type
_entity.pdbx_description
1 polymer ?
#
loop_
_entity_poly.entity_id
_entity_poly.type
_entity_poly.pdbx_seq_one_letter_code
_entity_poly.pdbx_strand_id
1 'polypeptide(L)' 'MDVDCGSEHERKNWDGPQPAIEKFDVASEKAVRVTGKDDFVWEPFWLSNEEFLCILQKENENEPSLYRMP' A
#
# COMPACT_ATOMS: atom_id res chain seq x y z
N MET A 1 6.50 18.71 -2.85
CA MET A 1 6.12 17.57 -2.01
C MET A 1 4.61 17.51 -2.06
N ASP A 2 4.05 16.69 -2.95
CA ASP A 2 2.60 16.51 -3.11
C ASP A 2 2.32 15.02 -3.22
N VAL A 3 2.69 14.28 -2.18
CA VAL A 3 2.12 12.95 -1.98
C VAL A 3 0.99 13.20 -1.00
N ASP A 4 -0.24 13.11 -1.50
CA ASP A 4 -1.45 13.15 -0.68
C ASP A 4 -1.52 11.86 0.15
N CYS A 5 -0.72 11.81 1.21
CA CYS A 5 -0.74 10.77 2.23
C CYS A 5 -2.02 10.83 3.08
N GLY A 6 -2.88 11.84 2.85
CA GLY A 6 -4.13 12.10 3.56
C GLY A 6 -5.34 11.45 2.89
N SER A 7 -5.17 10.34 2.18
CA SER A 7 -6.30 9.49 1.79
C SER A 7 -6.80 8.74 3.04
N GLU A 8 -7.42 9.48 3.95
CA GLU A 8 -8.14 8.97 5.12
C GLU A 8 -9.39 8.23 4.63
N HIS A 9 -9.21 6.98 4.20
CA HIS A 9 -10.33 6.09 3.99
C HIS A 9 -10.82 5.59 5.36
N GLU A 10 -12.01 6.04 5.75
CA GLU A 10 -12.69 5.64 7.00
C GLU A 10 -13.17 4.17 6.91
N ARG A 11 -12.25 3.20 6.98
CA ARG A 11 -12.63 1.81 7.21
C ARG A 11 -13.15 1.71 8.64
N LYS A 12 -14.41 1.29 8.83
CA LYS A 12 -15.10 1.24 10.14
C LYS A 12 -14.33 0.56 11.29
N ASN A 13 -13.40 -0.35 10.97
CA ASN A 13 -12.60 -1.10 11.95
C ASN A 13 -11.11 -0.70 11.90
N TRP A 14 -10.80 0.50 11.44
CA TRP A 14 -9.44 1.02 11.32
C TRP A 14 -9.37 2.45 11.87
N ASP A 15 -8.47 2.69 12.81
CA ASP A 15 -8.33 3.97 13.54
C ASP A 15 -7.01 4.68 13.22
N GLY A 16 -6.41 4.37 12.06
CA GLY A 16 -5.13 4.93 11.62
C GLY A 16 -5.17 5.44 10.17
N PRO A 17 -4.07 6.05 9.68
CA PRO A 17 -3.96 6.36 8.26
C PRO A 17 -4.03 5.05 7.45
N GLN A 18 -4.53 5.14 6.23
CA GLN A 18 -4.58 3.96 5.35
C GLN A 18 -3.15 3.45 5.10
N PRO A 19 -2.84 2.18 5.47
CA PRO A 19 -1.55 1.60 5.20
C PRO A 19 -1.45 1.35 3.69
N ALA A 20 -0.38 1.86 3.09
CA ALA A 20 -0.08 1.72 1.69
C ALA A 20 1.43 1.51 1.51
N ILE A 21 1.81 1.10 0.30
CA ILE A 21 3.21 0.97 -0.05
C ILE A 21 3.53 1.98 -1.14
N GLU A 22 4.54 2.79 -0.87
CA GLU A 22 5.16 3.70 -1.82
C GLU A 22 6.55 3.19 -2.23
N LYS A 23 6.89 3.38 -3.50
CA LYS A 23 8.23 3.19 -4.05
C LYS A 23 8.85 4.56 -4.28
N PHE A 24 10.08 4.75 -3.82
CA PHE A 24 10.84 5.95 -4.16
C PHE A 24 11.44 5.80 -5.56
N ASP A 25 10.99 6.63 -6.49
CA ASP A 25 11.58 6.74 -7.82
C ASP A 25 12.77 7.70 -7.79
N VAL A 26 13.96 7.15 -7.98
CA VAL A 26 15.23 7.88 -7.95
C VAL A 26 15.33 8.86 -9.13
N ALA A 27 14.74 8.55 -10.28
CA ALA A 27 14.86 9.39 -11.47
C ALA A 27 14.05 10.70 -11.34
N SER A 28 12.86 10.63 -10.74
CA SER A 28 12.01 11.79 -10.51
C SER A 28 12.15 12.41 -9.12
N GLU A 29 12.91 11.78 -8.22
CA GLU A 29 13.05 12.14 -6.80
C GLU A 29 11.70 12.25 -6.07
N LYS A 30 10.77 11.34 -6.40
CA LYS A 30 9.41 11.32 -5.86
C LYS A 30 9.04 9.95 -5.32
N ALA A 31 8.25 9.94 -4.26
CA ALA A 31 7.55 8.72 -3.85
C ALA A 31 6.31 8.52 -4.73
N VAL A 32 6.10 7.29 -5.18
CA VAL A 32 4.98 6.87 -6.01
C VAL A 32 4.28 5.72 -5.29
N ARG A 33 2.96 5.86 -5.03
CA ARG A 33 2.16 4.77 -4.47
C ARG A 33 2.06 3.64 -5.50
N VAL A 34 2.33 2.41 -5.06
CA VAL A 34 2.27 1.19 -5.91
C VAL A 34 1.06 0.30 -5.60
N THR A 35 0.34 0.59 -4.51
CA THR A 35 -0.90 -0.11 -4.12
C THR A 35 -2.14 0.66 -4.55
N GLY A 36 -3.29 -0.03 -4.65
CA GLY A 36 -4.56 0.60 -5.00
C GLY A 36 -5.01 1.64 -3.95
N LYS A 37 -5.89 2.56 -4.37
CA LYS A 37 -6.41 3.61 -3.50
C LYS A 37 -7.22 3.06 -2.33
N ASP A 38 -7.89 1.93 -2.48
CA ASP A 38 -8.74 1.31 -1.45
C ASP A 38 -8.07 0.10 -0.78
N ASP A 39 -6.82 -0.18 -1.12
CA ASP A 39 -6.07 -1.31 -0.57
C ASP A 39 -5.46 -0.95 0.78
N PHE A 40 -5.64 -1.80 1.78
CA PHE A 40 -4.97 -1.69 3.08
C PHE A 40 -3.80 -2.66 3.07
N VAL A 41 -2.59 -2.14 2.85
CA VAL A 41 -1.39 -2.93 2.56
C VAL A 41 -0.23 -2.57 3.47
N TRP A 42 0.42 -3.57 4.05
CA TRP A 42 1.59 -3.38 4.91
C TRP A 42 2.64 -4.47 4.70
N GLU A 43 3.83 -4.26 5.28
CA GLU A 43 4.97 -5.19 5.27
C GLU A 43 5.42 -5.65 3.87
N PRO A 44 5.93 -4.73 3.01
CA PRO A 44 6.50 -5.11 1.73
C PRO A 44 7.77 -5.96 1.87
N PHE A 45 7.87 -7.02 1.06
CA PHE A 45 9.08 -7.79 0.82
C PHE A 45 9.35 -7.89 -0.67
N TRP A 46 10.29 -7.09 -1.17
CA TRP A 46 10.66 -7.07 -2.59
C TRP A 46 11.33 -8.38 -3.02
N LEU A 47 10.76 -9.02 -4.03
CA LEU A 47 11.32 -10.21 -4.68
C LEU A 47 12.23 -9.81 -5.85
N SER A 48 11.90 -8.70 -6.51
CA SER A 48 12.62 -8.14 -7.65
C SER A 48 12.37 -6.63 -7.74
N ASN A 49 12.79 -6.00 -8.84
CA ASN A 49 12.46 -4.59 -9.12
C ASN A 49 10.99 -4.37 -9.49
N GLU A 50 10.28 -5.44 -9.87
CA GLU A 50 8.94 -5.45 -10.45
C GLU A 50 7.94 -6.28 -9.63
N GLU A 51 8.36 -6.90 -8.53
CA GLU A 51 7.46 -7.73 -7.74
C GLU A 51 7.81 -7.67 -6.27
N PHE A 52 6.77 -7.68 -5.43
CA PHE A 52 6.90 -7.79 -3.98
C PHE A 52 5.79 -8.65 -3.38
N LEU A 53 6.07 -9.23 -2.22
CA LEU A 53 5.06 -9.78 -1.34
C LEU A 53 4.61 -8.73 -0.35
N CYS A 54 3.34 -8.76 0.04
CA CYS A 54 2.81 -7.89 1.08
C CYS A 54 1.65 -8.55 1.81
N ILE A 55 1.33 -8.02 2.98
CA ILE A 55 0.08 -8.31 3.65
C ILE A 55 -0.96 -7.31 3.15
N LEU A 56 -2.06 -7.80 2.58
CA LEU A 56 -3.17 -6.98 2.11
C LEU A 56 -4.48 -7.52 2.72
N GLN A 57 -5.38 -6.60 3.07
CA GLN A 57 -6.74 -6.92 3.44
C GLN A 57 -7.71 -6.09 2.60
N LYS A 58 -8.39 -6.74 1.66
CA LYS A 58 -9.40 -6.06 0.83
C LYS A 58 -10.61 -5.64 1.69
N GLU A 59 -11.41 -4.72 1.17
CA GLU A 59 -12.60 -4.19 1.86
C GLU A 59 -13.56 -5.31 2.30
N ASN A 60 -13.75 -6.32 1.45
CA ASN A 60 -14.66 -7.44 1.68
C ASN A 60 -14.01 -8.63 2.42
N GLU A 61 -12.76 -8.50 2.89
CA GLU A 61 -12.04 -9.55 3.59
C GLU A 61 -12.03 -9.31 5.10
N ASN A 62 -12.37 -10.35 5.88
CA ASN A 62 -12.35 -10.29 7.34
C ASN A 62 -10.94 -10.41 7.92
N GLU A 63 -10.03 -11.07 7.20
CA GLU A 63 -8.66 -11.33 7.63
C GLU A 63 -7.68 -10.93 6.53
N PRO A 64 -6.50 -10.39 6.91
CA PRO A 64 -5.45 -10.13 5.95
C PRO A 64 -4.86 -11.43 5.39
N SER A 65 -4.37 -11.38 4.16
CA SER A 65 -3.68 -12.50 3.52
C SER A 65 -2.37 -12.03 2.89
N LEU A 66 -1.50 -13.00 2.55
CA LEU A 66 -0.29 -12.74 1.80
C LEU A 66 -0.63 -12.61 0.30
N TYR A 67 -0.21 -11.51 -0.31
CA TYR A 67 -0.38 -11.23 -1.73
C TYR A 67 0.97 -11.05 -2.41
N ARG A 68 1.02 -11.41 -3.70
CA ARG A 68 2.12 -11.06 -4.61
C ARG A 68 1.62 -9.96 -5.54
N MET A 69 2.32 -8.84 -5.53
CA MET A 69 2.01 -7.64 -6.30
C MET A 69 3.10 -7.40 -7.35
N PRO A 70 2.73 -6.88 -8.53
CA PRO A 70 3.69 -6.32 -9.49
C PRO A 70 4.26 -4.97 -9.01
#